data_AF-U5VNB0-F1
#
_entry.id   AF-U5VNB0-F1
#
_cell.length_a   1.000
_cell.length_b   1.000
_cell.length_c   1.000
_cell.angle_alpha   90.00
_cell.angle_beta   90.00
_cell.angle_gamma   90.00
#
_symmetry.space_group_name_H-M   'P 1'
#
loop_
_entity.id
_entity.type
_entity.pdbx_description
1 polymer ?
#
loop_
_entity_poly.entity_id
_entity_poly.type
_entity_poly.pdbx_seq_one_letter_code
_entity_poly.pdbx_strand_id
1 'polypeptide(L)'
;MTVIDAPATGRSTSPRWPALAAAWYIGIFCLVTSNVVLWTFFQGKTLTDNGVVVLAIVLRLVTVLLAVASIAGWGRFVPGWLLLAGLWGAAAVQLAYPIAETVVKALILTGVMEPINKGISNMSAEGWFNFGATWLIWGVPGLLFVFAARAYARRVHVDKRWVVLGILGGLGLLLGLGVIIG
;
A
#
# COMPACT_ATOMS: atom_id res chain seq x y z
N MET A 1 33.12 20.31 42.84
CA MET A 1 32.44 19.14 42.26
C MET A 1 31.55 19.65 41.14
N THR A 2 32.05 19.58 39.91
CA THR A 2 31.32 19.98 38.70
C THR A 2 30.53 18.75 38.25
N VAL A 3 29.21 18.81 38.36
CA VAL A 3 28.32 17.78 37.79
C VAL A 3 28.38 17.97 36.28
N ILE A 4 29.04 17.04 35.59
CA ILE A 4 29.00 16.94 34.14
C ILE A 4 27.66 16.29 33.82
N ASP A 5 26.72 17.09 33.33
CA ASP A 5 25.47 16.58 32.78
C ASP A 5 25.79 15.63 31.62
N ALA A 6 25.36 14.38 31.74
CA ALA A 6 25.43 13.43 30.65
C ALA A 6 24.62 13.97 29.46
N PRO A 7 25.14 13.91 28.22
CA PRO A 7 24.37 14.31 27.05
C PRO A 7 23.10 13.46 26.99
N ALA A 8 21.95 14.14 26.92
CA ALA A 8 20.64 13.54 26.81
C ALA A 8 20.69 12.41 25.77
N THR A 9 20.48 11.17 26.22
CA THR A 9 20.36 10.00 25.36
C THR A 9 19.33 10.32 24.27
N GLY A 10 19.80 10.49 23.03
CA GLY A 10 18.98 10.85 21.90
C GLY A 10 17.82 9.87 21.80
N ARG A 11 16.61 10.34 22.10
CA ARG A 11 15.39 9.56 21.89
C ARG A 11 15.39 9.18 20.42
N SER A 12 15.60 7.90 20.13
CA SER A 12 15.40 7.32 18.81
C SER A 12 13.95 7.58 18.39
N THR A 13 13.72 8.72 17.75
CA THR A 13 12.41 9.04 17.20
C THR A 13 12.24 8.13 16.00
N SER A 14 11.36 7.13 16.13
CA SER A 14 11.08 6.24 15.01
C SER A 14 10.64 7.08 13.80
N PRO A 15 11.19 6.84 12.60
CA PRO A 15 11.01 7.70 11.45
C PRO A 15 9.53 7.75 11.04
N ARG A 16 8.99 8.96 10.91
CA ARG A 16 7.61 9.22 10.47
C ARG A 16 7.47 9.35 8.96
N TRP A 17 8.59 9.59 8.26
CA TRP A 17 8.61 9.85 6.83
C TRP A 17 7.95 8.75 5.97
N PRO A 18 8.04 7.43 6.26
CA PRO A 18 7.45 6.44 5.35
C PRO A 18 5.93 6.53 5.31
N ALA A 19 5.31 6.79 6.47
CA ALA A 19 3.87 6.97 6.58
C ALA A 19 3.42 8.28 5.91
N LEU A 20 4.18 9.37 6.07
CA LEU A 20 3.90 10.63 5.39
C LEU A 20 4.03 10.50 3.86
N ALA A 21 5.08 9.82 3.39
CA ALA A 21 5.30 9.57 1.97
C ALA A 21 4.18 8.70 1.40
N ALA A 22 3.77 7.62 2.08
CA ALA A 22 2.65 6.79 1.65
C ALA A 22 1.35 7.61 1.57
N ALA A 23 1.05 8.40 2.61
CA ALA A 23 -0.13 9.24 2.67
C ALA A 23 -0.17 10.28 1.54
N TRP A 24 0.94 10.98 1.29
CA TRP A 24 1.05 11.95 0.20
C TRP A 24 0.92 11.30 -1.17
N TYR A 25 1.68 10.22 -1.41
CA TYR A 25 1.71 9.54 -2.69
C TYR A 25 0.31 9.06 -3.08
N ILE A 26 -0.37 8.37 -2.17
CA ILE A 26 -1.71 7.85 -2.41
C ILE A 26 -2.74 8.97 -2.39
N GLY A 27 -2.58 9.97 -1.52
CA GLY A 27 -3.45 11.14 -1.48
C GLY A 27 -3.49 11.88 -2.81
N ILE A 28 -2.33 12.11 -3.43
CA ILE A 28 -2.24 12.73 -4.78
C ILE A 28 -2.93 11.84 -5.81
N PHE A 29 -2.70 10.52 -5.79
CA PHE A 29 -3.38 9.59 -6.68
C PHE A 29 -4.90 9.64 -6.53
N CYS A 30 -5.41 9.65 -5.29
CA CYS A 30 -6.83 9.78 -4.98
C CYS A 30 -7.38 11.13 -5.47
N LEU A 31 -6.64 12.23 -5.33
CA LEU A 31 -7.07 13.54 -5.83
C LEU A 31 -7.20 13.54 -7.35
N VAL A 32 -6.20 13.04 -8.07
CA VAL A 32 -6.23 12.96 -9.54
C VAL A 32 -7.40 12.08 -10.01
N THR A 33 -7.52 10.87 -9.47
CA THR A 33 -8.58 9.93 -9.87
C THR A 33 -9.98 10.42 -9.50
N SER A 34 -10.16 11.05 -8.35
CA SER A 34 -11.44 11.66 -7.97
C SER A 34 -11.84 12.80 -8.91
N ASN A 35 -10.90 13.65 -9.32
CA ASN A 35 -11.16 14.70 -10.30
C ASN A 35 -11.59 14.12 -11.66
N VAL A 36 -11.00 13.01 -12.10
CA VAL A 36 -11.41 12.32 -13.33
C VAL A 36 -12.84 11.78 -13.20
N VAL A 37 -13.17 11.14 -12.07
CA VAL A 37 -14.54 10.64 -11.83
C VAL A 37 -15.54 11.80 -11.83
N LEU A 38 -15.26 12.90 -11.13
CA LEU A 38 -16.11 14.09 -11.11
C LEU A 38 -16.30 14.67 -12.51
N TRP A 39 -15.23 14.76 -13.30
CA TRP A 39 -15.30 15.22 -14.68
C TRP A 39 -16.23 14.35 -15.52
N THR A 40 -16.12 13.02 -15.42
CA THR A 40 -17.03 12.11 -16.15
C THR A 40 -18.48 12.23 -15.70
N PHE A 41 -18.72 12.49 -14.41
CA PHE A 41 -20.05 12.74 -13.88
C PHE A 41 -20.64 14.04 -14.44
N PHE A 42 -19.85 15.11 -14.55
CA PHE A 42 -20.29 16.36 -15.20
C PHE A 42 -20.58 16.20 -16.70
N GLN A 43 -20.02 15.18 -17.36
CA GLN A 43 -20.35 14.82 -18.73
C GLN A 43 -21.62 13.95 -18.85
N GLY A 44 -22.37 13.76 -17.76
CA GLY A 44 -23.65 13.03 -17.76
C GLY A 44 -23.53 11.52 -17.60
N LYS A 45 -22.34 10.98 -17.30
CA LYS A 45 -22.17 9.55 -16.97
C LYS A 45 -22.60 9.28 -15.53
N THR A 46 -23.15 8.11 -15.28
CA THR A 46 -23.63 7.76 -13.93
C THR A 46 -22.47 7.33 -13.02
N LEU A 47 -22.62 7.52 -11.71
CA LEU A 47 -21.64 7.02 -10.73
C LEU A 47 -21.58 5.49 -10.71
N THR A 48 -22.68 4.82 -11.08
CA THR A 48 -22.76 3.37 -11.27
C THR A 48 -21.81 2.87 -12.34
N ASP A 49 -21.59 3.63 -13.41
CA ASP A 49 -20.61 3.30 -14.47
C ASP A 49 -19.15 3.35 -13.95
N ASN A 50 -18.92 4.04 -12.83
CA ASN A 50 -17.61 4.22 -12.20
C ASN A 50 -17.49 3.52 -10.84
N GLY A 51 -18.42 2.61 -10.50
CA GLY A 51 -18.51 2.03 -9.16
C GLY A 51 -17.20 1.39 -8.65
N VAL A 52 -16.49 0.67 -9.52
CA VAL A 52 -15.18 0.06 -9.21
C VAL A 52 -14.11 1.13 -8.92
N VAL A 53 -14.10 2.22 -9.68
CA VAL A 53 -13.15 3.33 -9.49
C VAL A 53 -13.42 4.04 -8.17
N VAL A 54 -14.69 4.31 -7.85
CA VAL A 54 -15.10 4.91 -6.58
C VAL A 54 -14.70 4.00 -5.41
N LEU A 55 -14.98 2.70 -5.50
CA LEU A 55 -14.55 1.73 -4.50
C LEU A 55 -13.04 1.74 -4.30
N ALA A 56 -12.26 1.75 -5.39
CA ALA A 56 -10.81 1.81 -5.34
C ALA A 56 -10.32 3.10 -4.65
N ILE A 57 -10.93 4.25 -4.94
CA ILE A 57 -10.62 5.53 -4.27
C ILE A 57 -10.89 5.42 -2.76
N VAL A 58 -12.05 4.91 -2.37
CA VAL A 58 -12.43 4.75 -0.95
C VAL A 58 -11.43 3.85 -0.23
N LEU A 59 -11.09 2.68 -0.80
CA LEU A 59 -10.10 1.78 -0.22
C LEU A 59 -8.73 2.43 -0.09
N ARG A 60 -8.30 3.21 -1.09
CA ARG A 60 -7.04 3.97 -1.03
C ARG A 60 -7.08 5.04 0.06
N LEU A 61 -8.18 5.77 0.23
CA LEU A 61 -8.33 6.74 1.34
C LEU A 61 -8.26 6.06 2.70
N VAL A 62 -8.80 4.85 2.86
CA VAL A 62 -8.62 4.05 4.09
C VAL A 62 -7.13 3.78 4.35
N THR A 63 -6.34 3.45 3.32
CA THR A 63 -4.89 3.27 3.49
C THR A 63 -4.18 4.56 3.90
N VAL A 64 -4.60 5.72 3.37
CA VAL A 64 -4.08 7.04 3.80
C VAL A 64 -4.39 7.27 5.28
N LEU A 65 -5.62 7.00 5.71
CA LEU A 65 -6.02 7.13 7.11
C LEU A 65 -5.20 6.22 8.02
N LEU A 66 -4.93 4.97 7.62
CA LEU A 66 -4.05 4.06 8.36
C LEU A 66 -2.61 4.61 8.47
N ALA A 67 -2.06 5.13 7.36
CA ALA A 67 -0.73 5.73 7.37
C ALA A 67 -0.67 6.93 8.33
N VAL A 68 -1.64 7.85 8.24
CA VAL A 68 -1.71 9.03 9.12
C VAL A 68 -1.93 8.63 10.59
N ALA A 69 -2.83 7.69 10.86
CA ALA A 69 -3.07 7.17 12.20
C ALA A 69 -1.78 6.63 12.85
N SER A 70 -0.88 6.02 12.07
CA SER A 70 0.38 5.45 12.59
C SER A 70 1.37 6.48 13.14
N ILE A 71 1.16 7.77 12.85
CA ILE A 71 2.06 8.87 13.25
C ILE A 71 1.34 10.02 13.97
N ALA A 72 0.02 10.14 13.82
CA ALA A 72 -0.77 11.22 14.40
C ALA A 72 -1.15 10.92 15.86
N GLY A 73 -1.31 11.98 16.66
CA GLY A 73 -1.64 11.86 18.08
C GLY A 73 -2.99 11.17 18.34
N TRP A 74 -3.98 11.37 17.46
CA TRP A 74 -5.27 10.71 17.55
C TRP A 74 -5.21 9.21 17.26
N GLY A 75 -4.18 8.74 16.54
CA GLY A 75 -4.00 7.32 16.25
C GLY A 75 -3.79 6.45 17.49
N ARG A 76 -3.47 7.06 18.65
CA ARG A 76 -3.39 6.36 19.94
C ARG A 76 -4.73 5.78 20.42
N PHE A 77 -5.84 6.28 19.88
CA PHE A 77 -7.18 5.75 20.16
C PHE A 77 -7.48 4.47 19.38
N VAL A 78 -6.69 4.15 18.35
CA VAL A 78 -6.80 2.91 17.59
C VAL A 78 -5.96 1.83 18.27
N PRO A 79 -6.48 0.61 18.51
CA PRO A 79 -5.69 -0.47 19.06
C PRO A 79 -4.44 -0.76 18.21
N GLY A 80 -3.27 -0.79 18.85
CA GLY A 80 -2.00 -0.90 18.11
C GLY A 80 -1.87 -2.17 17.27
N TRP A 81 -2.52 -3.27 17.69
CA TRP A 81 -2.58 -4.50 16.91
C TRP A 81 -3.37 -4.33 15.60
N LEU A 82 -4.47 -3.57 15.64
CA LEU A 82 -5.31 -3.33 14.47
C LEU A 82 -4.57 -2.43 13.48
N LEU A 83 -3.90 -1.40 13.98
CA LEU A 83 -3.14 -0.50 13.14
C LEU A 83 -1.92 -1.18 12.50
N LEU A 84 -1.20 -2.02 13.26
CA LEU A 84 -0.10 -2.82 12.74
C LEU A 84 -0.57 -3.81 11.68
N ALA A 85 -1.65 -4.56 11.96
CA ALA A 85 -2.25 -5.49 11.00
C ALA A 85 -2.72 -4.76 9.74
N GLY A 86 -3.37 -3.60 9.89
CA GLY A 86 -3.84 -2.77 8.78
C GLY A 86 -2.71 -2.27 7.88
N LEU A 87 -1.58 -1.82 8.45
CA LEU A 87 -0.42 -1.38 7.66
C LEU A 87 0.19 -2.55 6.86
N TRP A 88 0.32 -3.73 7.47
CA TRP A 88 0.82 -4.92 6.79
C TRP A 88 -0.16 -5.48 5.75
N GLY A 89 -1.46 -5.41 6.00
CA GLY A 89 -2.49 -5.78 5.03
C GLY A 89 -2.51 -4.84 3.84
N ALA A 90 -2.40 -3.52 4.07
CA ALA A 90 -2.27 -2.53 3.01
C ALA A 90 -0.99 -2.73 2.17
N ALA A 91 0.12 -3.10 2.81
CA ALA A 91 1.34 -3.48 2.10
C ALA A 91 1.12 -4.74 1.23
N ALA A 92 0.51 -5.78 1.80
CA ALA A 92 0.28 -7.05 1.09
C ALA A 92 -0.62 -6.86 -0.14
N VAL A 93 -1.75 -6.17 0.00
CA VAL A 93 -2.67 -5.87 -1.13
C VAL A 93 -1.94 -5.14 -2.26
N GLN A 94 -1.10 -4.16 -1.92
CA GLN A 94 -0.42 -3.34 -2.91
C GLN A 94 0.79 -4.04 -3.54
N LEU A 95 1.44 -4.96 -2.82
CA LEU A 95 2.63 -5.66 -3.34
C LEU A 95 2.30 -6.96 -4.08
N ALA A 96 1.16 -7.60 -3.80
CA ALA A 96 0.84 -8.93 -4.31
C ALA A 96 0.97 -9.01 -5.85
N TYR A 97 0.29 -8.11 -6.56
CA TYR A 97 0.30 -8.09 -8.02
C TYR A 97 1.69 -7.75 -8.63
N PRO A 98 2.35 -6.63 -8.28
CA PRO A 98 3.68 -6.33 -8.86
C PRO A 98 4.72 -7.39 -8.54
N ILE A 99 4.68 -8.02 -7.35
CA ILE A 99 5.57 -9.14 -7.02
C ILE A 99 5.28 -10.35 -7.91
N ALA A 100 4.01 -10.74 -8.05
CA ALA A 100 3.62 -11.85 -8.92
C ALA A 100 4.08 -11.63 -10.36
N GLU A 101 3.90 -10.43 -10.89
CA GLU A 101 4.35 -10.08 -12.24
C GLU A 101 5.89 -10.10 -12.36
N THR A 102 6.63 -9.60 -11.36
CA THR A 102 8.09 -9.71 -11.33
C THR A 102 8.56 -11.16 -11.37
N VAL A 103 7.91 -12.05 -10.59
CA VAL A 103 8.25 -13.48 -10.57
C VAL A 103 8.00 -14.11 -11.94
N VAL A 104 6.83 -13.88 -12.55
CA VAL A 104 6.51 -14.44 -13.87
C VAL A 104 7.47 -13.94 -14.94
N LYS A 105 7.76 -12.63 -14.97
CA LYS A 105 8.71 -12.07 -15.93
C LYS A 105 10.13 -12.61 -15.72
N ALA A 106 10.57 -12.79 -14.47
CA ALA A 106 11.85 -13.40 -14.17
C ALA A 106 11.93 -14.85 -14.67
N LEU A 107 10.89 -15.66 -14.44
CA LEU A 107 10.82 -17.05 -14.92
C LEU A 107 10.88 -17.15 -16.45
N ILE A 108 10.26 -16.21 -17.16
CA ILE A 108 10.34 -16.15 -18.61
C ILE A 108 11.74 -15.73 -19.07
N LEU A 109 12.34 -14.71 -18.43
CA LEU A 109 13.69 -14.24 -18.77
C LEU A 109 14.77 -15.31 -18.52
N THR A 110 14.58 -16.19 -17.54
CA THR A 110 15.49 -17.32 -17.27
C THR A 110 15.19 -18.55 -18.13
N GLY A 111 14.18 -18.49 -19.01
CA GLY A 111 13.79 -19.62 -19.87
C GLY A 111 13.07 -20.74 -19.14
N VAL A 112 12.65 -20.54 -17.88
CA VAL A 112 11.90 -21.52 -17.08
C VAL A 112 10.42 -21.58 -17.51
N MET A 113 9.91 -20.52 -18.13
CA MET A 113 8.51 -20.42 -18.57
C MET A 113 8.42 -19.77 -19.96
N GLU A 114 7.53 -20.28 -20.82
CA GLU A 114 7.22 -19.63 -22.09
C GLU A 114 6.23 -18.46 -21.91
N PRO A 115 6.41 -17.35 -22.64
CA PRO A 115 5.50 -16.21 -22.55
C PRO A 115 4.15 -16.53 -23.22
N ILE A 116 3.08 -16.37 -22.45
CA ILE A 116 1.69 -16.46 -22.95
C ILE A 116 1.27 -15.13 -23.63
N ASN A 117 2.12 -14.09 -23.52
CA ASN A 117 1.93 -12.76 -24.11
C ASN A 117 0.61 -12.06 -23.72
N LYS A 118 0.10 -12.34 -22.52
CA LYS A 118 -1.10 -11.71 -21.94
C LYS A 118 -0.92 -11.46 -20.44
N GLY A 119 -1.58 -10.40 -19.93
CA GLY A 119 -1.52 -10.04 -18.52
C GLY A 119 -0.09 -9.94 -18.00
N ILE A 120 0.18 -10.54 -16.84
CA ILE A 120 1.50 -10.55 -16.18
C ILE A 120 2.62 -11.24 -16.99
N SER A 121 2.27 -12.04 -18.01
CA SER A 121 3.24 -12.71 -18.90
C SER A 121 3.59 -11.89 -20.16
N ASN A 122 2.98 -10.71 -20.33
CA ASN A 122 3.17 -9.91 -21.53
C ASN A 122 4.60 -9.32 -21.58
N MET A 123 5.38 -9.77 -22.56
CA MET A 123 6.77 -9.34 -22.78
C MET A 123 6.95 -8.24 -23.84
N SER A 124 5.85 -7.72 -24.40
CA SER A 124 5.90 -6.60 -25.33
C SER A 124 6.37 -5.31 -24.65
N ALA A 125 6.72 -4.29 -25.45
CA ALA A 125 7.07 -2.97 -24.94
C ALA A 125 5.94 -2.37 -24.06
N GLU A 126 4.68 -2.55 -24.46
CA GLU A 126 3.52 -2.14 -23.66
C GLU A 126 3.44 -2.93 -22.34
N GLY A 127 3.69 -4.24 -22.38
CA GLY A 127 3.74 -5.07 -21.18
C GLY A 127 4.81 -4.59 -20.18
N TRP A 128 5.98 -4.16 -20.66
CA TRP A 128 7.04 -3.58 -19.83
C TRP A 128 6.68 -2.18 -19.29
N PHE A 129 6.01 -1.36 -20.09
CA PHE A 129 5.49 -0.08 -19.63
C PHE A 129 4.47 -0.27 -18.50
N ASN A 130 3.50 -1.17 -18.70
CA ASN A 130 2.48 -1.51 -17.71
C ASN A 130 3.07 -2.11 -16.43
N PHE A 131 4.11 -2.94 -16.55
CA PHE A 131 4.87 -3.44 -15.41
C PHE A 131 5.50 -2.31 -14.59
N GLY A 132 6.16 -1.36 -15.26
CA GLY A 132 6.74 -0.18 -14.62
C GLY A 132 5.68 0.69 -13.93
N ALA A 133 4.58 0.96 -14.63
CA ALA A 133 3.43 1.69 -14.07
C ALA A 133 2.82 0.98 -12.85
N THR A 134 2.75 -0.36 -12.89
CA THR A 134 2.26 -1.18 -11.78
C THR A 134 3.15 -1.06 -10.55
N TRP A 135 4.47 -1.15 -10.71
CA TRP A 135 5.42 -0.92 -9.62
C TRP A 135 5.33 0.50 -9.07
N LEU A 136 5.09 1.50 -9.93
CA LEU A 136 4.94 2.88 -9.49
C LEU A 136 3.65 3.09 -8.68
N ILE A 137 2.50 2.61 -9.17
CA ILE A 137 1.17 2.84 -8.58
C ILE A 137 0.89 1.95 -7.36
N TRP A 138 1.47 0.75 -7.32
CA TRP A 138 1.20 -0.25 -6.29
C TRP A 138 2.46 -0.63 -5.51
N GLY A 139 3.55 -0.92 -6.22
CA GLY A 139 4.82 -1.37 -5.63
C GLY A 139 5.42 -0.36 -4.64
N VAL A 140 5.63 0.89 -5.08
CA VAL A 140 6.22 1.96 -4.27
C VAL A 140 5.38 2.24 -3.02
N PRO A 141 4.05 2.48 -3.12
CA PRO A 141 3.20 2.58 -1.94
C PRO A 141 3.26 1.37 -1.02
N GLY A 142 3.24 0.16 -1.57
CA GLY A 142 3.35 -1.08 -0.80
C GLY A 142 4.63 -1.14 0.04
N LEU A 143 5.78 -0.78 -0.54
CA LEU A 143 7.06 -0.70 0.18
C LEU A 143 7.03 0.39 1.27
N LEU A 144 6.42 1.54 0.99
CA LEU A 144 6.25 2.60 2.00
C LEU A 144 5.40 2.12 3.18
N PHE A 145 4.35 1.32 2.95
CA PHE A 145 3.59 0.68 4.02
C PHE A 145 4.41 -0.34 4.81
N VAL A 146 5.25 -1.14 4.15
CA VAL A 146 6.20 -2.03 4.87
C VAL A 146 7.10 -1.22 5.80
N PHE A 147 7.69 -0.12 5.30
CA PHE A 147 8.55 0.74 6.11
C PHE A 147 7.77 1.45 7.24
N ALA A 148 6.55 1.90 6.98
CA ALA A 148 5.67 2.50 7.98
C ALA A 148 5.30 1.48 9.07
N ALA A 149 4.95 0.25 8.69
CA ALA A 149 4.63 -0.83 9.62
C ALA A 149 5.84 -1.19 10.49
N ARG A 150 7.04 -1.30 9.90
CA ARG A 150 8.29 -1.56 10.65
C ARG A 150 8.66 -0.40 11.59
N ALA A 151 8.44 0.85 11.17
CA ALA A 151 8.64 2.02 12.03
C ALA A 151 7.58 2.12 13.15
N TYR A 152 6.36 1.67 12.89
CA TYR A 152 5.29 1.62 13.89
C TYR A 152 5.53 0.50 14.91
N ALA A 153 5.86 -0.72 14.46
CA ALA A 153 6.15 -1.87 15.31
C ALA A 153 7.32 -1.62 16.29
N ARG A 154 8.30 -0.78 15.93
CA ARG A 154 9.37 -0.38 16.84
C ARG A 154 8.89 0.50 18.01
N ARG A 155 7.72 1.14 17.88
CA ARG A 155 7.12 2.01 18.89
C ARG A 155 6.08 1.30 19.76
N VAL A 156 5.52 0.20 19.27
CA VAL A 156 4.43 -0.52 19.94
C VAL A 156 4.84 -1.96 20.24
N HIS A 157 4.64 -2.40 21.48
CA HIS A 157 4.90 -3.78 21.89
C HIS A 157 3.71 -4.66 21.51
N VAL A 158 3.63 -5.00 20.22
CA VAL A 158 2.56 -5.82 19.64
C VAL A 158 3.14 -7.13 19.12
N ASP A 159 2.43 -8.23 19.39
CA ASP A 159 2.80 -9.57 18.93
C ASP A 159 2.90 -9.65 17.40
N LYS A 160 3.93 -10.34 16.91
CA LYS A 160 4.17 -10.60 15.49
C LYS A 160 3.02 -11.35 14.81
N ARG A 161 2.17 -12.08 15.54
CA ARG A 161 0.97 -12.73 14.96
C ARG A 161 0.08 -11.77 14.18
N TRP A 162 0.02 -10.51 14.60
CA TRP A 162 -0.77 -9.47 13.92
C TRP A 162 -0.19 -9.04 12.58
N VAL A 163 1.12 -9.23 12.37
CA VAL A 163 1.75 -9.07 11.05
C VAL A 163 1.23 -10.14 10.10
N VAL A 164 1.25 -11.40 10.53
CA VAL A 164 0.77 -12.54 9.72
C VAL A 164 -0.72 -12.38 9.41
N LEU A 165 -1.53 -12.07 10.42
CA LEU A 165 -2.97 -11.83 10.24
C LEU A 165 -3.24 -10.64 9.32
N GLY A 166 -2.45 -9.57 9.42
CA GLY A 166 -2.54 -8.43 8.50
C GLY A 166 -2.26 -8.83 7.05
N ILE A 167 -1.18 -9.58 6.80
CA ILE A 167 -0.82 -10.06 5.46
C ILE A 167 -1.91 -10.98 4.91
N LEU A 168 -2.33 -11.99 5.68
CA LEU A 168 -3.37 -12.94 5.25
C LEU A 168 -4.71 -12.23 5.03
N GLY A 169 -5.08 -11.30 5.90
CA GLY A 169 -6.29 -10.48 5.75
C GLY A 169 -6.25 -9.60 4.51
N GLY A 170 -5.10 -8.99 4.22
CA GLY A 170 -4.89 -8.21 2.99
C GLY A 170 -5.01 -9.06 1.72
N LEU A 171 -4.33 -10.20 1.67
CA LEU A 171 -4.43 -11.12 0.53
C LEU A 171 -5.84 -11.69 0.37
N GLY A 172 -6.49 -12.05 1.47
CA GLY A 172 -7.89 -12.52 1.47
C GLY A 172 -8.85 -11.45 0.96
N LEU A 173 -8.68 -10.19 1.38
CA LEU A 173 -9.45 -9.06 0.85
C LEU A 173 -9.23 -8.88 -0.66
N LEU A 174 -7.98 -8.96 -1.12
CA LEU A 174 -7.65 -8.85 -2.55
C LEU A 174 -8.33 -9.96 -3.37
N LEU A 175 -8.27 -11.21 -2.88
CA LEU A 175 -8.95 -12.34 -3.51
C LEU A 175 -10.47 -12.14 -3.53
N GLY A 176 -11.06 -11.72 -2.42
CA GLY A 176 -12.50 -11.43 -2.33
C GLY A 176 -12.95 -10.33 -3.28
N LEU A 177 -12.17 -9.24 -3.39
CA LEU A 177 -12.42 -8.18 -4.37
C LEU A 177 -12.34 -8.71 -5.81
N GLY A 178 -11.38 -9.59 -6.09
CA GLY A 178 -11.28 -10.26 -7.39
C GLY A 178 -12.52 -11.08 -7.74
N VAL A 179 -13.10 -11.79 -6.77
CA VAL A 179 -14.34 -12.58 -6.96
C VAL A 179 -15.58 -11.71 -7.11
N ILE A 180 -15.64 -10.56 -6.44
CA ILE A 180 -16.81 -9.67 -6.51
C ILE A 180 -16.83 -8.85 -7.80
N ILE A 181 -15.65 -8.48 -8.30
CA ILE A 181 -15.50 -7.58 -9.46
C ILE A 181 -15.38 -8.37 -10.78
N GLY A 182 -14.78 -9.56 -10.75
CA GLY A 182 -14.56 -10.43 -11.91
C GLY A 182 -15.75 -11.31 -12.24
#